data_AF-A0A086A2F5-F1
#
_entry.id   AF-A0A086A2F5-F1
#
_cell.length_a   1.000
_cell.length_b   1.000
_cell.length_c   1.000
_cell.angle_alpha   90.00
_cell.angle_beta   90.00
_cell.angle_gamma   90.00
#
_symmetry.space_group_name_H-M   'P 1'
#
loop_
_entity.id
_entity.type
_entity.pdbx_description
1 polymer ?
#
loop_
_entity_poly.entity_id
_entity_poly.type
_entity_poly.pdbx_seq_one_letter_code
_entity_poly.pdbx_strand_id
1 'polypeptide(L)'
;MVNITGIYNYVGEEIIRPIQAKIDSDLQSDQIYNQAIEKQMDDFPLNDTGKERIINFYALGSLWEIKFANTYEILSIAEEYISTIQITLAEIALSNIDFHLLKSKIEIELFISNKYLPPEELPSNHIIKWKVYICYTDTKDVKEINNHAIFNITSLLHILNKISLLKSDEFKDLFISFLKNAALGTKQTTVNLYQKIHRDIYASEDFKAFKPYSFLKENFLNLNLPTENKVMAWDDSLSAKYDQTFSLESIKNRFNNTHKCIHLTLKELEQNSEFPLWLNNLRTQGFKDWQIVSNMQNFMVNYKIQVFESKTFDSEAEFVEHNQKIFLKYTNMDEKDCYIRFPLEAFQSEEFMNQFNLALPSTLMTYGLETKLITPNFTAIKEFLNIRFNIQFDDYNINNPLRDIN
;
A
#
# COMPACT_ATOMS: atom_id res chain seq x y z
N MET A 1 38.31 -41.34 27.69
CA MET A 1 36.99 -41.30 27.00
C MET A 1 36.00 -40.66 27.95
N VAL A 2 35.66 -39.39 27.73
CA VAL A 2 34.62 -38.71 28.51
C VAL A 2 33.28 -39.33 28.13
N ASN A 3 32.46 -39.63 29.12
CA ASN A 3 31.21 -40.37 29.00
C ASN A 3 30.14 -39.47 28.37
N ILE A 4 30.19 -39.32 27.04
CA ILE A 4 29.30 -38.42 26.26
C ILE A 4 27.81 -38.81 26.45
N THR A 5 27.51 -40.08 26.72
CA THR A 5 26.16 -40.59 27.01
C THR A 5 25.55 -40.06 28.31
N GLY A 6 26.35 -39.74 29.33
CA GLY A 6 25.84 -39.20 30.61
C GLY A 6 25.35 -37.76 30.52
N ILE A 7 25.98 -36.94 29.66
CA ILE A 7 25.61 -35.54 29.46
C ILE A 7 24.29 -35.45 28.68
N TYR A 8 24.10 -36.28 27.64
CA TYR A 8 22.84 -36.33 26.91
C TYR A 8 21.67 -36.84 27.76
N ASN A 9 21.90 -37.84 28.64
CA ASN A 9 20.89 -38.31 29.58
C ASN A 9 20.54 -37.26 30.65
N TYR A 10 21.53 -36.57 31.21
CA TYR A 10 21.28 -35.51 32.19
C TYR A 10 20.50 -34.33 31.57
N VAL A 11 20.90 -33.87 30.39
CA VAL A 11 20.18 -32.79 29.70
C VAL A 11 18.76 -33.22 29.32
N GLY A 12 18.58 -34.44 28.81
CA GLY A 12 17.26 -34.96 28.46
C GLY A 12 16.32 -35.14 29.66
N GLU A 13 16.80 -35.79 30.72
CA GLU A 13 15.99 -36.21 31.87
C GLU A 13 15.83 -35.15 32.95
N GLU A 14 16.91 -34.43 33.29
CA GLU A 14 16.91 -33.49 34.42
C GLU A 14 16.61 -32.05 33.99
N ILE A 15 16.75 -31.72 32.69
CA ILE A 15 16.51 -30.37 32.17
C ILE A 15 15.32 -30.35 31.21
N ILE A 16 15.36 -31.11 30.12
CA ILE A 16 14.32 -31.03 29.07
C ILE A 16 12.98 -31.58 29.58
N ARG A 17 12.95 -32.76 30.20
CA ARG A 17 11.69 -33.35 30.69
C ARG A 17 10.94 -32.47 31.70
N PRO A 18 11.58 -31.91 32.74
CA PRO A 18 10.89 -31.01 33.67
C PRO A 18 10.37 -29.73 33.00
N ILE A 19 11.14 -29.17 32.05
CA ILE A 19 10.70 -28.02 31.26
C ILE A 19 9.49 -28.39 30.39
N GLN A 20 9.54 -29.53 29.69
CA GLN A 20 8.44 -30.01 28.87
C GLN A 20 7.19 -30.27 29.71
N ALA A 21 7.31 -30.97 30.84
CA ALA A 21 6.20 -31.23 31.74
C ALA A 21 5.56 -29.94 32.28
N LYS A 22 6.39 -28.91 32.54
CA LYS A 22 5.90 -27.60 32.91
C LYS A 22 5.20 -26.88 31.75
N ILE A 23 5.77 -26.91 30.54
CA ILE A 23 5.16 -26.34 29.33
C ILE A 23 3.82 -27.01 29.05
N ASP A 24 3.75 -28.35 29.10
CA ASP A 24 2.53 -29.12 28.91
C ASP A 24 1.47 -28.79 29.98
N SER A 25 1.92 -28.56 31.23
CA SER A 25 1.05 -28.13 32.32
C SER A 25 0.60 -26.67 32.19
N ASP A 26 1.40 -25.79 31.60
CA ASP A 26 1.11 -24.36 31.48
C ASP A 26 0.31 -24.05 30.19
N LEU A 27 0.43 -24.87 29.15
CA LEU A 27 -0.19 -24.70 27.82
C LEU A 27 -1.27 -25.77 27.55
N GLN A 28 -2.19 -25.96 28.50
CA GLN A 28 -3.19 -27.05 28.47
C GLN A 28 -4.31 -26.87 27.42
N SER A 29 -4.38 -25.73 26.73
CA SER A 29 -5.37 -25.48 25.68
C SER A 29 -4.77 -24.69 24.54
N ASP A 30 -5.31 -24.91 23.34
CA ASP A 30 -4.93 -24.19 22.12
C ASP A 30 -5.07 -22.67 22.30
N GLN A 31 -6.03 -22.22 23.11
CA GLN A 31 -6.21 -20.79 23.41
C GLN A 31 -5.04 -20.22 24.21
N ILE A 32 -4.60 -20.91 25.27
CA ILE A 32 -3.46 -20.45 26.09
C ILE A 32 -2.17 -20.53 25.27
N TYR A 33 -2.02 -21.57 24.46
CA TYR A 33 -0.91 -21.74 23.53
C TYR A 33 -0.83 -20.59 22.51
N ASN A 34 -1.95 -20.26 21.85
CA ASN A 34 -2.02 -19.16 20.88
C ASN A 34 -1.71 -17.81 21.53
N GLN A 35 -2.26 -17.53 22.72
CA GLN A 35 -1.95 -16.30 23.46
C GLN A 35 -0.46 -16.22 23.85
N ALA A 36 0.16 -17.34 24.20
CA ALA A 36 1.59 -17.38 24.47
C ALA A 36 2.42 -17.08 23.22
N ILE A 37 2.04 -17.63 22.05
CA ILE A 37 2.69 -17.32 20.77
C ILE A 37 2.56 -15.83 20.44
N GLU A 38 1.36 -15.28 20.44
CA GLU A 38 1.09 -13.86 20.12
C GLU A 38 1.86 -12.90 21.03
N LYS A 39 2.15 -13.31 22.27
CA LYS A 39 2.92 -12.50 23.22
C LYS A 39 4.43 -12.53 22.96
N GLN A 40 4.93 -13.61 22.35
CA GLN A 40 6.38 -13.88 22.23
C GLN A 40 6.91 -13.71 20.80
N MET A 41 6.02 -13.64 19.81
CA MET A 41 6.38 -13.58 18.40
C MET A 41 5.77 -12.36 17.72
N ASP A 42 6.50 -11.83 16.74
CA ASP A 42 6.05 -10.69 15.93
C ASP A 42 5.52 -11.14 14.55
N ASP A 43 5.79 -12.38 14.12
CA ASP A 43 5.30 -12.99 12.87
C ASP A 43 4.93 -14.46 13.13
N PHE A 44 4.23 -15.09 12.18
CA PHE A 44 3.80 -16.47 12.28
C PHE A 44 4.98 -17.44 12.48
N PRO A 45 4.88 -18.37 13.45
CA PRO A 45 5.92 -19.37 13.67
C PRO A 45 6.10 -20.29 12.47
N LEU A 46 7.33 -20.85 12.34
CA LEU A 46 7.67 -21.87 11.33
C LEU A 46 7.47 -21.40 9.88
N ASN A 47 7.49 -20.09 9.64
CA ASN A 47 7.42 -19.46 8.32
C ASN A 47 8.60 -19.83 7.40
N ASP A 48 9.61 -20.51 7.93
CA ASP A 48 10.78 -21.04 7.26
C ASP A 48 10.67 -22.52 6.85
N THR A 49 9.52 -23.16 7.11
CA THR A 49 9.21 -24.55 6.75
C THR A 49 8.41 -24.68 5.46
N GLY A 50 8.57 -25.79 4.74
CA GLY A 50 7.87 -26.05 3.47
C GLY A 50 8.63 -25.54 2.24
N LYS A 51 7.93 -25.40 1.11
CA LYS A 51 8.53 -25.03 -0.20
C LYS A 51 8.77 -23.55 -0.40
N GLU A 52 8.12 -22.72 0.39
CA GLU A 52 8.17 -21.27 0.30
C GLU A 52 8.40 -20.71 1.71
N ARG A 53 9.26 -19.69 1.80
CA ARG A 53 9.38 -18.87 3.00
C ARG A 53 8.54 -17.61 2.83
N ILE A 54 7.85 -17.22 3.88
CA ILE A 54 7.08 -15.98 3.94
C ILE A 54 7.57 -15.20 5.15
N ILE A 55 8.04 -13.97 4.93
CA ILE A 55 8.42 -13.07 6.01
C ILE A 55 7.43 -11.93 6.03
N ASN A 56 6.75 -11.73 7.16
CA ASN A 56 5.81 -10.63 7.34
C ASN A 56 6.25 -9.69 8.45
N PHE A 57 6.04 -8.39 8.23
CA PHE A 57 6.19 -7.39 9.29
C PHE A 57 5.41 -6.13 8.95
N TYR A 58 5.01 -5.39 9.99
CA TYR A 58 4.45 -4.06 9.84
C TYR A 58 5.55 -2.99 9.86
N ALA A 59 5.51 -2.08 8.91
CA ALA A 59 6.37 -0.89 8.89
C ALA A 59 5.70 0.26 8.12
N LEU A 60 5.75 1.45 8.71
CA LEU A 60 5.12 2.67 8.21
C LEU A 60 3.61 2.46 7.95
N GLY A 61 2.98 1.72 8.88
CA GLY A 61 1.59 1.24 8.87
C GLY A 61 1.19 0.29 7.73
N SER A 62 2.12 -0.09 6.86
CA SER A 62 1.89 -1.09 5.83
C SER A 62 2.30 -2.49 6.29
N LEU A 63 1.54 -3.49 5.88
CA LEU A 63 1.92 -4.90 6.05
C LEU A 63 2.82 -5.30 4.87
N TRP A 64 4.08 -5.59 5.13
CA TRP A 64 5.03 -6.11 4.16
C TRP A 64 5.02 -7.63 4.23
N GLU A 65 4.63 -8.29 3.14
CA GLU A 65 4.62 -9.74 2.99
C GLU A 65 5.59 -10.12 1.87
N ILE A 66 6.70 -10.76 2.22
CA ILE A 66 7.77 -11.08 1.28
C ILE A 66 7.90 -12.60 1.15
N LYS A 67 7.78 -13.10 -0.08
CA LYS A 67 7.76 -14.53 -0.41
C LYS A 67 8.90 -14.92 -1.32
N PHE A 68 9.47 -16.09 -1.09
CA PHE A 68 10.51 -16.67 -1.93
C PHE A 68 10.62 -18.18 -1.75
N ALA A 69 11.18 -18.87 -2.76
CA ALA A 69 11.38 -20.32 -2.69
C ALA A 69 12.30 -20.69 -1.50
N ASN A 70 11.96 -21.72 -0.73
CA ASN A 70 12.76 -22.14 0.42
C ASN A 70 13.96 -23.01 0.01
N THR A 71 14.84 -22.46 -0.84
CA THR A 71 15.99 -23.16 -1.43
C THR A 71 17.31 -22.59 -0.91
N TYR A 72 18.35 -23.42 -0.87
CA TYR A 72 19.67 -22.99 -0.38
C TYR A 72 20.23 -21.83 -1.23
N GLU A 73 19.96 -21.89 -2.54
CA GLU A 73 20.46 -20.95 -3.54
C GLU A 73 19.93 -19.53 -3.32
N ILE A 74 18.65 -19.39 -2.96
CA ILE A 74 18.00 -18.07 -2.83
C ILE A 74 18.02 -17.54 -1.40
N LEU A 75 18.05 -18.41 -0.39
CA LEU A 75 17.84 -18.05 1.02
C LEU A 75 18.69 -16.85 1.45
N SER A 76 20.00 -16.99 1.29
CA SER A 76 20.97 -15.96 1.70
C SER A 76 20.84 -14.65 0.91
N ILE A 77 20.37 -14.71 -0.34
CA ILE A 77 20.19 -13.55 -1.21
C ILE A 77 18.89 -12.82 -0.83
N ALA A 78 17.83 -13.57 -0.58
CA ALA A 78 16.53 -13.05 -0.17
C ALA A 78 16.63 -12.34 1.19
N GLU A 79 17.26 -12.98 2.18
CA GLU A 79 17.44 -12.41 3.52
C GLU A 79 18.28 -11.13 3.51
N GLU A 80 19.29 -11.03 2.64
CA GLU A 80 20.05 -9.79 2.44
C GLU A 80 19.14 -8.65 1.93
N TYR A 81 18.34 -8.92 0.90
CA TYR A 81 17.42 -7.93 0.34
C TYR A 81 16.32 -7.53 1.34
N ILE A 82 15.77 -8.49 2.10
CA ILE A 82 14.78 -8.22 3.15
C ILE A 82 15.38 -7.36 4.26
N SER A 83 16.62 -7.62 4.64
CA SER A 83 17.36 -6.77 5.60
C SER A 83 17.53 -5.35 5.05
N THR A 84 17.84 -5.18 3.76
CA THR A 84 17.88 -3.86 3.10
C THR A 84 16.54 -3.13 3.23
N ILE A 85 15.42 -3.82 3.03
CA ILE A 85 14.08 -3.26 3.21
C ILE A 85 13.88 -2.81 4.66
N GLN A 86 14.06 -3.71 5.62
CA GLN A 86 13.82 -3.44 7.03
C GLN A 86 14.67 -2.27 7.56
N ILE A 87 15.98 -2.25 7.23
CA ILE A 87 16.89 -1.17 7.61
C ILE A 87 16.40 0.16 7.01
N THR A 88 16.06 0.17 5.72
CA THR A 88 15.65 1.41 5.04
C THR A 88 14.34 1.96 5.61
N LEU A 89 13.35 1.10 5.86
CA LEU A 89 12.07 1.50 6.44
C LEU A 89 12.21 2.00 7.88
N ALA A 90 13.07 1.35 8.68
CA ALA A 90 13.38 1.81 10.04
C ALA A 90 14.08 3.18 10.02
N GLU A 91 15.02 3.40 9.10
CA GLU A 91 15.68 4.70 8.95
C GLU A 91 14.69 5.78 8.48
N ILE A 92 13.75 5.45 7.61
CA ILE A 92 12.66 6.38 7.24
C ILE A 92 11.85 6.75 8.48
N ALA A 93 11.42 5.76 9.27
CA ALA A 93 10.65 5.99 10.50
C ALA A 93 11.39 6.91 11.50
N LEU A 94 12.71 6.79 11.59
CA LEU A 94 13.54 7.60 12.48
C LEU A 94 13.90 8.98 11.93
N SER A 95 13.72 9.23 10.63
CA SER A 95 14.19 10.44 9.96
C SER A 95 13.30 11.67 10.13
N ASN A 96 12.08 11.50 10.66
CA ASN A 96 11.01 12.52 10.65
C ASN A 96 10.69 13.07 9.24
N ILE A 97 11.09 12.36 8.17
CA ILE A 97 10.81 12.75 6.79
C ILE A 97 9.50 12.10 6.35
N ASP A 98 8.55 12.92 5.92
CA ASP A 98 7.27 12.47 5.43
C ASP A 98 7.27 12.21 3.91
N PHE A 99 7.43 10.94 3.55
CA PHE A 99 7.40 10.48 2.15
C PHE A 99 5.98 10.32 1.57
N HIS A 100 4.91 10.64 2.33
CA HIS A 100 3.52 10.46 1.90
C HIS A 100 3.25 9.04 1.36
N LEU A 101 3.74 8.02 2.07
CA LEU A 101 3.53 6.63 1.70
C LEU A 101 2.08 6.23 1.99
N LEU A 102 1.49 5.48 1.06
CA LEU A 102 0.20 4.83 1.28
C LEU A 102 0.32 3.75 2.36
N LYS A 103 -0.72 3.64 3.19
CA LYS A 103 -0.91 2.54 4.14
C LYS A 103 -1.64 1.40 3.42
N SER A 104 -0.98 0.27 3.21
CA SER A 104 -1.54 -0.87 2.45
C SER A 104 -0.88 -2.20 2.82
N LYS A 105 -1.44 -3.32 2.37
CA LYS A 105 -0.66 -4.55 2.22
C LYS A 105 0.23 -4.44 0.98
N ILE A 106 1.50 -4.79 1.12
CA ILE A 106 2.53 -4.82 0.09
C ILE A 106 3.04 -6.26 -0.01
N GLU A 107 2.76 -6.93 -1.12
CA GLU A 107 3.22 -8.28 -1.40
C GLU A 107 4.41 -8.23 -2.37
N ILE A 108 5.51 -8.86 -2.00
CA ILE A 108 6.73 -8.94 -2.80
C ILE A 108 7.08 -10.41 -3.00
N GLU A 109 7.19 -10.85 -4.25
CA GLU A 109 7.73 -12.17 -4.60
C GLU A 109 9.16 -12.02 -5.15
N LEU A 110 10.12 -12.70 -4.54
CA LEU A 110 11.55 -12.60 -4.91
C LEU A 110 11.97 -13.73 -5.85
N PHE A 111 12.69 -13.35 -6.91
CA PHE A 111 13.23 -14.27 -7.91
C PHE A 111 14.74 -14.06 -8.07
N ILE A 112 15.52 -15.15 -8.10
CA ILE A 112 16.93 -15.04 -8.48
C ILE A 112 17.03 -14.62 -9.95
N SER A 113 17.90 -13.66 -10.23
CA SER A 113 18.30 -13.27 -11.57
C SER A 113 19.82 -13.20 -11.69
N ASN A 114 20.32 -13.53 -12.88
CA ASN A 114 21.73 -13.33 -13.24
C ASN A 114 22.02 -11.89 -13.71
N LYS A 115 20.98 -11.05 -13.78
CA LYS A 115 21.07 -9.65 -14.19
C LYS A 115 20.30 -8.78 -13.20
N TYR A 116 20.84 -7.59 -12.96
CA TYR A 116 20.17 -6.54 -12.23
C TYR A 116 18.98 -6.02 -13.03
N LEU A 117 17.77 -6.48 -12.69
CA LEU A 117 16.52 -6.11 -13.34
C LEU A 117 15.68 -5.22 -12.41
N PRO A 118 14.96 -4.22 -12.93
CA PRO A 118 14.05 -3.43 -12.11
C PRO A 118 12.90 -4.31 -11.58
N PRO A 119 12.31 -3.96 -10.43
CA PRO A 119 11.11 -4.63 -9.95
C PRO A 119 9.91 -4.39 -10.88
N GLU A 120 9.00 -5.35 -10.95
CA GLU A 120 7.82 -5.35 -11.82
C GLU A 120 6.55 -5.29 -10.97
N GLU A 121 5.73 -4.27 -11.19
CA GLU A 121 4.44 -4.11 -10.51
C GLU A 121 3.40 -5.04 -11.14
N LEU A 122 2.63 -5.75 -10.31
CA LEU A 122 1.53 -6.60 -10.75
C LEU A 122 0.18 -5.90 -10.47
N PRO A 123 -0.82 -6.05 -11.37
CA PRO A 123 -2.10 -5.36 -11.23
C PRO A 123 -2.91 -5.85 -10.03
N SER A 124 -3.42 -4.92 -9.23
CA SER A 124 -4.34 -5.12 -8.12
C SER A 124 -4.84 -3.78 -7.55
N ASN A 125 -6.15 -3.63 -7.33
CA ASN A 125 -6.75 -2.43 -6.75
C ASN A 125 -6.91 -2.48 -5.21
N HIS A 126 -6.53 -3.58 -4.56
CA HIS A 126 -6.73 -3.78 -3.11
C HIS A 126 -5.43 -3.84 -2.32
N ILE A 127 -4.40 -4.39 -2.95
CA ILE A 127 -3.07 -4.60 -2.38
C ILE A 127 -2.01 -4.27 -3.42
N ILE A 128 -0.83 -3.89 -2.98
CA ILE A 128 0.26 -3.50 -3.87
C ILE A 128 1.14 -4.73 -4.09
N LYS A 129 1.31 -5.17 -5.33
CA LYS A 129 2.02 -6.42 -5.64
C LYS A 129 3.25 -6.18 -6.50
N TRP A 130 4.35 -6.84 -6.17
CA TRP A 130 5.62 -6.74 -6.87
C TRP A 130 6.26 -8.10 -7.12
N LYS A 131 6.85 -8.26 -8.30
CA LYS A 131 7.94 -9.22 -8.53
C LYS A 131 9.25 -8.47 -8.43
N VAL A 132 10.19 -8.99 -7.64
CA VAL A 132 11.50 -8.37 -7.47
C VAL A 132 12.59 -9.37 -7.82
N TYR A 133 13.52 -8.93 -8.65
CA TYR A 133 14.64 -9.74 -9.09
C TYR A 133 15.87 -9.43 -8.23
N ILE A 134 16.37 -10.44 -7.52
CA ILE A 134 17.53 -10.35 -6.63
C ILE A 134 18.72 -11.12 -7.22
N CYS A 135 19.94 -10.63 -6.99
CA CYS A 135 21.13 -11.16 -7.63
C CYS A 135 22.07 -11.81 -6.63
N TYR A 136 22.63 -12.95 -7.01
CA TYR A 136 23.76 -13.54 -6.31
C TYR A 136 25.02 -12.68 -6.51
N THR A 137 25.84 -12.55 -5.47
CA THR A 137 27.21 -12.04 -5.59
C THR A 137 28.15 -12.69 -4.56
N ASP A 138 29.36 -13.01 -5.00
CA ASP A 138 30.49 -13.50 -4.20
C ASP A 138 31.76 -12.68 -4.42
N THR A 139 31.63 -11.53 -5.08
CA THR A 139 32.76 -10.67 -5.39
C THR A 139 33.48 -10.24 -4.11
N LYS A 140 34.81 -10.13 -4.20
CA LYS A 140 35.66 -9.56 -3.16
C LYS A 140 36.02 -8.11 -3.46
N ASP A 141 35.66 -7.61 -4.65
CA ASP A 141 35.89 -6.24 -5.03
C ASP A 141 34.92 -5.32 -4.30
N VAL A 142 35.47 -4.40 -3.49
CA VAL A 142 34.71 -3.40 -2.73
C VAL A 142 33.81 -2.57 -3.63
N LYS A 143 34.23 -2.25 -4.85
CA LYS A 143 33.44 -1.47 -5.79
C LYS A 143 32.20 -2.25 -6.26
N GLU A 144 32.36 -3.53 -6.56
CA GLU A 144 31.25 -4.39 -6.98
C GLU A 144 30.29 -4.70 -5.81
N ILE A 145 30.81 -4.85 -4.59
CA ILE A 145 30.00 -4.94 -3.37
C ILE A 145 29.13 -3.68 -3.20
N ASN A 146 29.72 -2.51 -3.37
CA ASN A 146 28.99 -1.24 -3.28
C ASN A 146 27.93 -1.12 -4.39
N ASN A 147 28.26 -1.50 -5.63
CA ASN A 147 27.30 -1.52 -6.73
C ASN A 147 26.11 -2.45 -6.43
N HIS A 148 26.37 -3.61 -5.83
CA HIS A 148 25.33 -4.55 -5.42
C HIS A 148 24.39 -3.95 -4.37
N ALA A 149 24.93 -3.34 -3.32
CA ALA A 149 24.14 -2.66 -2.29
C ALA A 149 23.31 -1.49 -2.89
N ILE A 150 23.92 -0.69 -3.77
CA ILE A 150 23.22 0.38 -4.50
C ILE A 150 22.06 -0.17 -5.31
N PHE A 151 22.22 -1.31 -5.97
CA PHE A 151 21.12 -1.94 -6.71
C PHE A 151 19.96 -2.33 -5.79
N ASN A 152 20.23 -2.98 -4.65
CA ASN A 152 19.19 -3.37 -3.70
C ASN A 152 18.42 -2.14 -3.19
N ILE A 153 19.12 -1.06 -2.84
CA ILE A 153 18.51 0.21 -2.45
C ILE A 153 17.72 0.83 -3.61
N THR A 154 18.24 0.81 -4.83
CA THR A 154 17.58 1.41 -6.01
C THR A 154 16.29 0.67 -6.36
N SER A 155 16.30 -0.67 -6.24
CA SER A 155 15.10 -1.50 -6.40
C SER A 155 14.03 -1.11 -5.36
N LEU A 156 14.41 -0.96 -4.10
CA LEU A 156 13.49 -0.51 -3.05
C LEU A 156 13.02 0.94 -3.27
N LEU A 157 13.90 1.84 -3.70
CA LEU A 157 13.54 3.21 -4.06
C LEU A 157 12.45 3.23 -5.14
N HIS A 158 12.55 2.35 -6.15
CA HIS A 158 11.53 2.25 -7.19
C HIS A 158 10.16 1.88 -6.59
N ILE A 159 10.12 0.88 -5.71
CA ILE A 159 8.90 0.43 -5.02
C ILE A 159 8.34 1.56 -4.14
N LEU A 160 9.17 2.17 -3.30
CA LEU A 160 8.75 3.25 -2.40
C LEU A 160 8.27 4.50 -3.16
N ASN A 161 8.93 4.84 -4.28
CA ASN A 161 8.46 5.93 -5.13
C ASN A 161 7.05 5.63 -5.63
N LYS A 162 6.78 4.41 -6.08
CA LYS A 162 5.48 4.01 -6.61
C LYS A 162 4.37 4.03 -5.54
N ILE A 163 4.71 3.70 -4.30
CA ILE A 163 3.80 3.72 -3.14
C ILE A 163 3.59 5.14 -2.60
N SER A 164 4.59 6.02 -2.74
CA SER A 164 4.51 7.43 -2.33
C SER A 164 3.55 8.22 -3.22
N LEU A 165 2.77 9.10 -2.59
CA LEU A 165 1.92 10.05 -3.29
C LEU A 165 2.62 11.35 -3.71
N LEU A 166 3.89 11.56 -3.33
CA LEU A 166 4.66 12.71 -3.80
C LEU A 166 4.87 12.62 -5.31
N LYS A 167 5.13 13.74 -5.99
CA LYS A 167 5.57 13.67 -7.40
C LYS A 167 6.88 12.91 -7.52
N SER A 168 7.08 12.20 -8.63
CA SER A 168 8.28 11.36 -8.82
C SER A 168 9.60 12.10 -8.60
N ASP A 169 9.72 13.35 -9.05
CA ASP A 169 10.96 14.13 -8.89
C ASP A 169 11.12 14.61 -7.44
N GLU A 170 10.03 15.09 -6.81
CA GLU A 170 10.01 15.48 -5.40
C GLU A 170 10.41 14.31 -4.49
N PHE A 171 9.87 13.12 -4.73
CA PHE A 171 10.22 11.91 -3.98
C PHE A 171 11.71 11.57 -4.13
N LYS A 172 12.24 11.58 -5.36
CA LYS A 172 13.64 11.22 -5.63
C LYS A 172 14.59 12.19 -4.96
N ASP A 173 14.34 13.49 -5.06
CA ASP A 173 15.16 14.52 -4.41
C ASP A 173 15.17 14.34 -2.88
N LEU A 174 13.98 14.10 -2.31
CA LEU A 174 13.82 13.84 -0.89
C LEU A 174 14.60 12.58 -0.46
N PHE A 175 14.44 11.49 -1.21
CA PHE A 175 15.09 10.20 -0.92
C PHE A 175 16.62 10.27 -1.07
N ILE A 176 17.14 11.01 -2.06
CA ILE A 176 18.58 11.24 -2.21
C ILE A 176 19.14 12.02 -1.01
N SER A 177 18.42 13.03 -0.52
CA SER A 177 18.83 13.76 0.69
C SER A 177 18.85 12.85 1.92
N PHE A 178 17.82 12.01 2.05
CA PHE A 178 17.68 11.03 3.11
C PHE A 178 18.83 10.01 3.10
N LEU A 179 19.16 9.43 1.94
CA LEU A 179 20.27 8.48 1.78
C LEU A 179 21.61 9.07 2.27
N LYS A 180 21.88 10.34 1.93
CA LYS A 180 23.11 11.04 2.35
C LYS A 180 23.17 11.23 3.86
N ASN A 181 22.05 11.55 4.50
CA ASN A 181 21.97 11.83 5.93
C ASN A 181 21.95 10.55 6.79
N ALA A 182 21.27 9.50 6.32
CA ALA A 182 21.10 8.25 7.05
C ALA A 182 22.32 7.30 6.98
N ALA A 183 23.31 7.62 6.14
CA ALA A 183 24.49 6.79 5.87
C ALA A 183 24.14 5.32 5.51
N LEU A 184 23.03 5.11 4.81
CA LEU A 184 22.46 3.79 4.53
C LEU A 184 23.45 2.83 3.85
N GLY A 185 24.34 3.34 3.00
CA GLY A 185 25.35 2.53 2.32
C GLY A 185 26.33 1.82 3.26
N THR A 186 26.70 2.43 4.38
CA THR A 186 27.65 1.83 5.35
C THR A 186 26.97 0.88 6.32
N LYS A 187 25.66 1.08 6.58
CA LYS A 187 24.85 0.22 7.45
C LYS A 187 24.55 -1.15 6.82
N GLN A 188 24.57 -1.25 5.49
CA GLN A 188 24.34 -2.51 4.77
C GLN A 188 25.60 -3.37 4.58
N THR A 189 26.79 -2.80 4.74
CA THR A 189 28.06 -3.45 4.33
C THR A 189 29.13 -3.40 5.43
N THR A 190 28.74 -3.29 6.70
CA THR A 190 29.66 -3.00 7.82
C THR A 190 30.83 -3.99 7.96
N VAL A 191 30.68 -5.25 7.51
CA VAL A 191 31.75 -6.27 7.57
C VAL A 191 31.91 -7.00 6.23
N ASN A 192 30.82 -7.49 5.66
CA ASN A 192 30.76 -8.10 4.33
C ASN A 192 29.30 -8.11 3.85
N LEU A 193 29.06 -8.65 2.66
CA LEU A 193 27.71 -8.99 2.24
C LEU A 193 27.15 -10.14 3.09
N TYR A 194 25.92 -9.99 3.57
CA TYR A 194 25.23 -10.99 4.39
C TYR A 194 25.24 -12.35 3.69
N GLN A 195 24.92 -12.35 2.39
CA GLN A 195 24.77 -13.57 1.63
C GLN A 195 26.05 -14.40 1.59
N LYS A 196 27.22 -13.75 1.68
CA LYS A 196 28.53 -14.39 1.75
C LYS A 196 28.81 -14.95 3.14
N ILE A 197 28.60 -14.14 4.18
CA ILE A 197 28.79 -14.59 5.58
C ILE A 197 27.93 -15.82 5.85
N HIS A 198 26.67 -15.81 5.41
CA HIS A 198 25.77 -16.93 5.55
C HIS A 198 26.34 -18.20 4.89
N ARG A 199 26.80 -18.12 3.63
CA ARG A 199 27.32 -19.29 2.89
C ARG A 199 28.69 -19.77 3.38
N ASP A 200 29.48 -18.89 3.99
CA ASP A 200 30.75 -19.26 4.64
C ASP A 200 30.52 -20.08 5.94
N ILE A 201 29.36 -19.90 6.58
CA ILE A 201 29.00 -20.58 7.84
C ILE A 201 28.10 -21.81 7.59
N TYR A 202 27.13 -21.69 6.68
CA TYR A 202 26.10 -22.71 6.43
C TYR A 202 26.33 -23.43 5.09
N ALA A 203 26.65 -24.72 5.19
CA ALA A 203 26.89 -25.57 4.03
C ALA A 203 25.57 -26.04 3.38
N SER A 204 25.62 -26.34 2.08
CA SER A 204 24.47 -26.85 1.32
C SER A 204 24.00 -28.22 1.85
N GLU A 205 24.96 -29.03 2.30
CA GLU A 205 24.73 -30.36 2.86
C GLU A 205 23.90 -30.29 4.13
N ASP A 206 24.20 -29.33 5.01
CA ASP A 206 23.46 -29.12 6.26
C ASP A 206 22.02 -28.71 5.95
N PHE A 207 21.82 -27.76 5.04
CA PHE A 207 20.48 -27.34 4.61
C PHE A 207 19.65 -28.51 4.05
N LYS A 208 20.27 -29.36 3.23
CA LYS A 208 19.62 -30.57 2.69
C LYS A 208 19.31 -31.60 3.77
N ALA A 209 20.15 -31.72 4.80
CA ALA A 209 19.94 -32.64 5.91
C ALA A 209 18.70 -32.28 6.74
N PHE A 210 18.39 -30.98 6.90
CA PHE A 210 17.18 -30.51 7.58
C PHE A 210 15.87 -30.86 6.83
N LYS A 211 15.94 -31.16 5.53
CA LYS A 211 14.78 -31.51 4.67
C LYS A 211 13.57 -30.56 4.83
N PRO A 212 13.74 -29.23 4.68
CA PRO A 212 12.67 -28.26 4.95
C PRO A 212 11.38 -28.51 4.13
N TYR A 213 11.52 -29.08 2.93
CA TYR A 213 10.39 -29.43 2.05
C TYR A 213 9.59 -30.66 2.46
N SER A 214 10.09 -31.45 3.42
CA SER A 214 9.40 -32.66 3.88
C SER A 214 8.29 -32.34 4.88
N PHE A 215 8.22 -31.09 5.36
CA PHE A 215 7.22 -30.61 6.28
C PHE A 215 6.17 -29.79 5.53
N LEU A 216 4.91 -29.98 5.93
CA LEU A 216 3.85 -29.07 5.53
C LEU A 216 3.87 -27.87 6.45
N LYS A 217 3.52 -26.70 5.90
CA LYS A 217 3.35 -25.49 6.70
C LYS A 217 2.18 -25.69 7.65
N GLU A 218 2.38 -25.42 8.92
CA GLU A 218 1.33 -25.50 9.93
C GLU A 218 0.30 -24.40 9.69
N ASN A 219 -0.99 -24.71 9.90
CA ASN A 219 -2.06 -23.76 9.65
C ASN A 219 -2.55 -23.14 10.96
N PHE A 220 -1.99 -21.98 11.29
CA PHE A 220 -2.41 -21.21 12.45
C PHE A 220 -3.67 -20.39 12.13
N LEU A 221 -4.85 -21.02 12.24
CA LEU A 221 -6.13 -20.43 11.83
C LEU A 221 -6.57 -19.21 12.68
N ASN A 222 -5.99 -18.98 13.85
CA ASN A 222 -6.49 -18.00 14.84
C ASN A 222 -5.36 -17.27 15.60
N LEU A 223 -4.33 -16.79 14.91
CA LEU A 223 -3.31 -15.91 15.50
C LEU A 223 -3.45 -14.48 14.96
N ASN A 224 -3.36 -13.51 15.85
CA ASN A 224 -3.31 -12.08 15.56
C ASN A 224 -1.88 -11.66 15.20
N LEU A 225 -1.31 -12.28 14.17
CA LEU A 225 0.03 -12.03 13.66
C LEU A 225 -0.02 -11.61 12.18
N PRO A 226 1.01 -10.91 11.66
CA PRO A 226 2.12 -10.33 12.41
C PRO A 226 1.68 -9.17 13.31
N THR A 227 2.45 -8.89 14.35
CA THR A 227 2.15 -7.81 15.32
C THR A 227 2.44 -6.44 14.70
N GLU A 228 1.53 -5.47 14.90
CA GLU A 228 1.74 -4.11 14.43
C GLU A 228 2.91 -3.44 15.16
N ASN A 229 3.84 -2.84 14.40
CA ASN A 229 4.99 -2.16 14.95
C ASN A 229 4.64 -0.72 15.33
N LYS A 230 4.44 -0.47 16.63
CA LYS A 230 4.09 0.87 17.16
C LYS A 230 5.18 1.92 16.99
N VAL A 231 6.44 1.53 16.83
CA VAL A 231 7.57 2.46 16.64
C VAL A 231 7.66 2.92 15.19
N MET A 232 7.31 2.04 14.25
CA MET A 232 7.22 2.33 12.82
C MET A 232 5.77 2.52 12.39
N ALA A 233 5.00 3.28 13.17
CA ALA A 233 3.63 3.62 12.82
C ALA A 233 3.58 4.48 11.56
N TRP A 234 2.44 4.48 10.87
CA TRP A 234 2.19 5.42 9.79
C TRP A 234 1.93 6.82 10.36
N ASP A 235 2.43 7.85 9.67
CA ASP A 235 2.20 9.23 10.06
C ASP A 235 0.75 9.64 9.76
N ASP A 236 -0.08 9.66 10.80
CA ASP A 236 -1.49 10.05 10.75
C ASP A 236 -1.72 11.54 11.02
N SER A 237 -0.65 12.33 11.13
CA SER A 237 -0.76 13.77 11.28
C SER A 237 -1.19 14.45 9.97
N LEU A 238 -1.74 15.65 10.09
CA LEU A 238 -2.08 16.48 8.94
C LEU A 238 -0.83 16.75 8.10
N SER A 239 -0.96 16.58 6.79
CA SER A 239 0.15 16.81 5.87
C SER A 239 0.57 18.28 5.89
N ALA A 240 1.87 18.53 5.74
CA ALA A 240 2.38 19.89 5.51
C ALA A 240 1.85 20.52 4.19
N LYS A 241 1.30 19.72 3.28
CA LYS A 241 0.64 20.18 2.05
C LYS A 241 -0.85 20.49 2.24
N TYR A 242 -1.42 20.22 3.41
CA TYR A 242 -2.81 20.55 3.73
C TYR A 242 -2.93 21.98 4.26
N ASP A 243 -3.86 22.72 3.69
CA ASP A 243 -4.32 24.03 4.19
C ASP A 243 -5.85 24.03 4.25
N GLN A 244 -6.40 24.24 5.45
CA GLN A 244 -7.85 24.18 5.66
C GLN A 244 -8.59 25.29 4.90
N THR A 245 -8.01 26.49 4.83
CA THR A 245 -8.63 27.63 4.12
C THR A 245 -8.78 27.31 2.63
N PHE A 246 -7.71 26.77 2.02
CA PHE A 246 -7.71 26.28 0.65
C PHE A 246 -8.71 25.15 0.44
N SER A 247 -8.79 24.19 1.38
CA SER A 247 -9.75 23.08 1.32
C SER A 247 -11.19 23.58 1.27
N LEU A 248 -11.57 24.46 2.20
CA LEU A 248 -12.92 25.04 2.28
C LEU A 248 -13.25 25.91 1.05
N GLU A 249 -12.32 26.74 0.58
CA GLU A 249 -12.52 27.54 -0.62
C GLU A 249 -12.65 26.65 -1.87
N SER A 250 -11.90 25.54 -1.94
CA SER A 250 -12.03 24.55 -3.01
C SER A 250 -13.41 23.88 -3.00
N ILE A 251 -13.92 23.51 -1.83
CA ILE A 251 -15.27 22.94 -1.69
C ILE A 251 -16.34 23.93 -2.14
N LYS A 252 -16.26 25.18 -1.67
CA LYS A 252 -17.14 26.27 -2.11
C LYS A 252 -17.12 26.46 -3.63
N ASN A 253 -15.93 26.46 -4.23
CA ASN A 253 -15.78 26.59 -5.67
C ASN A 253 -16.38 25.40 -6.42
N ARG A 254 -16.28 24.17 -5.89
CA ARG A 254 -16.97 23.01 -6.46
C ARG A 254 -18.47 23.24 -6.54
N PHE A 255 -19.14 23.60 -5.44
CA PHE A 255 -20.58 23.88 -5.44
C PHE A 255 -20.99 24.98 -6.44
N ASN A 256 -20.23 26.07 -6.49
CA ASN A 256 -20.50 27.17 -7.42
C ASN A 256 -20.35 26.73 -8.89
N ASN A 257 -19.34 25.89 -9.18
CA ASN A 257 -19.04 25.42 -10.54
C ASN A 257 -19.98 24.30 -10.98
N THR A 258 -20.43 23.44 -10.06
CA THR A 258 -21.33 22.31 -10.38
C THR A 258 -22.73 22.80 -10.73
N HIS A 259 -23.20 23.89 -10.10
CA HIS A 259 -24.60 24.31 -10.17
C HIS A 259 -25.15 24.43 -11.60
N LYS A 260 -24.42 25.09 -12.51
CA LYS A 260 -24.89 25.34 -13.88
C LYS A 260 -25.20 24.06 -14.66
N CYS A 261 -24.44 22.99 -14.44
CA CYS A 261 -24.52 21.78 -15.26
C CYS A 261 -25.41 20.67 -14.67
N ILE A 262 -25.98 20.87 -13.46
CA ILE A 262 -26.76 19.84 -12.75
C ILE A 262 -28.09 20.33 -12.13
N HIS A 263 -28.37 21.63 -12.14
CA HIS A 263 -29.53 22.21 -11.44
C HIS A 263 -30.91 21.67 -11.88
N LEU A 264 -31.13 21.34 -13.15
CA LEU A 264 -32.39 20.75 -13.63
C LEU A 264 -32.51 19.30 -13.18
N THR A 265 -31.43 18.53 -13.28
CA THR A 265 -31.40 17.13 -12.79
C THR A 265 -31.68 17.07 -11.29
N LEU A 266 -31.04 17.90 -10.46
CA LEU A 266 -31.32 17.91 -9.01
C LEU A 266 -32.78 18.27 -8.71
N LYS A 267 -33.34 19.27 -9.39
CA LYS A 267 -34.75 19.67 -9.23
C LYS A 267 -35.73 18.56 -9.61
N GLU A 268 -35.37 17.71 -10.58
CA GLU A 268 -36.17 16.54 -10.94
C GLU A 268 -36.05 15.43 -9.89
N LEU A 269 -34.82 15.13 -9.45
CA LEU A 269 -34.55 14.11 -8.43
C LEU A 269 -35.20 14.43 -7.08
N GLU A 270 -35.29 15.71 -6.70
CA GLU A 270 -36.01 16.17 -5.50
C GLU A 270 -37.50 15.77 -5.50
N GLN A 271 -38.10 15.54 -6.68
CA GLN A 271 -39.49 15.10 -6.79
C GLN A 271 -39.64 13.58 -6.64
N ASN A 272 -38.53 12.83 -6.67
CA ASN A 272 -38.51 11.39 -6.47
C ASN A 272 -38.46 11.07 -4.96
N SER A 273 -39.45 10.33 -4.46
CA SER A 273 -39.55 9.96 -3.04
C SER A 273 -38.41 9.08 -2.53
N GLU A 274 -37.68 8.38 -3.39
CA GLU A 274 -36.54 7.53 -3.01
C GLU A 274 -35.22 8.28 -2.97
N PHE A 275 -35.14 9.48 -3.56
CA PHE A 275 -33.89 10.24 -3.65
C PHE A 275 -33.31 10.61 -2.26
N PRO A 276 -34.09 11.08 -1.27
CA PRO A 276 -33.54 11.37 0.05
C PRO A 276 -32.99 10.13 0.77
N LEU A 277 -33.66 8.97 0.62
CA LEU A 277 -33.20 7.70 1.19
C LEU A 277 -31.85 7.28 0.61
N TRP A 278 -31.72 7.38 -0.72
CA TRP A 278 -30.46 7.09 -1.42
C TRP A 278 -29.34 8.06 -1.01
N LEU A 279 -29.64 9.36 -0.95
CA LEU A 279 -28.67 10.39 -0.55
C LEU A 279 -28.18 10.17 0.88
N ASN A 280 -29.08 9.87 1.81
CA ASN A 280 -28.71 9.60 3.19
C ASN A 280 -27.89 8.32 3.34
N ASN A 281 -28.14 7.28 2.54
CA ASN A 281 -27.28 6.11 2.53
C ASN A 281 -25.83 6.49 2.20
N LEU A 282 -25.59 7.31 1.18
CA LEU A 282 -24.24 7.80 0.86
C LEU A 282 -23.63 8.62 2.02
N ARG A 283 -24.41 9.49 2.66
CA ARG A 283 -23.96 10.25 3.84
C ARG A 283 -23.57 9.33 5.01
N THR A 284 -24.33 8.26 5.27
CA THR A 284 -24.00 7.27 6.32
C THR A 284 -22.74 6.47 6.01
N GLN A 285 -22.39 6.32 4.73
CA GLN A 285 -21.10 5.75 4.30
C GLN A 285 -19.94 6.75 4.40
N GLY A 286 -20.19 7.98 4.88
CA GLY A 286 -19.20 9.00 5.13
C GLY A 286 -18.93 9.93 3.94
N PHE A 287 -19.75 9.90 2.88
CA PHE A 287 -19.60 10.83 1.76
C PHE A 287 -20.20 12.20 2.10
N LYS A 288 -19.48 13.26 1.74
CA LYS A 288 -19.93 14.64 1.86
C LYS A 288 -20.72 15.08 0.65
N ASP A 289 -21.66 16.00 0.83
CA ASP A 289 -22.52 16.49 -0.25
C ASP A 289 -21.72 17.05 -1.43
N TRP A 290 -20.61 17.75 -1.16
CA TRP A 290 -19.74 18.23 -2.23
C TRP A 290 -19.13 17.09 -3.04
N GLN A 291 -18.81 15.94 -2.42
CA GLN A 291 -18.33 14.75 -3.13
C GLN A 291 -19.45 14.16 -3.97
N ILE A 292 -20.65 14.03 -3.41
CA ILE A 292 -21.81 13.45 -4.11
C ILE A 292 -22.15 14.29 -5.35
N VAL A 293 -22.33 15.60 -5.19
CA VAL A 293 -22.65 16.52 -6.31
C VAL A 293 -21.54 16.53 -7.36
N SER A 294 -20.27 16.57 -6.95
CA SER A 294 -19.15 16.57 -7.90
C SER A 294 -19.10 15.26 -8.71
N ASN A 295 -19.36 14.12 -8.07
CA ASN A 295 -19.40 12.84 -8.76
C ASN A 295 -20.61 12.71 -9.68
N MET A 296 -21.78 13.24 -9.29
CA MET A 296 -22.97 13.28 -10.15
C MET A 296 -22.70 14.13 -11.40
N GLN A 297 -22.08 15.30 -11.23
CA GLN A 297 -21.65 16.12 -12.36
C GLN A 297 -20.69 15.35 -13.27
N ASN A 298 -19.62 14.76 -12.72
CA ASN A 298 -18.61 14.08 -13.52
C ASN A 298 -19.22 12.94 -14.34
N PHE A 299 -20.10 12.16 -13.71
CA PHE A 299 -20.87 11.10 -14.37
C PHE A 299 -21.71 11.65 -15.53
N MET A 300 -22.51 12.68 -15.27
CA MET A 300 -23.38 13.28 -16.27
C MET A 300 -22.61 13.89 -17.45
N VAL A 301 -21.50 14.58 -17.16
CA VAL A 301 -20.64 15.17 -18.20
C VAL A 301 -20.02 14.05 -19.04
N ASN A 302 -19.43 13.02 -18.42
CA ASN A 302 -18.85 11.89 -19.14
C ASN A 302 -19.87 11.21 -20.06
N TYR A 303 -21.09 10.97 -19.56
CA TYR A 303 -22.18 10.41 -20.35
C TYR A 303 -22.54 11.30 -21.56
N LYS A 304 -22.67 12.62 -21.35
CA LYS A 304 -22.95 13.59 -22.43
C LYS A 304 -21.85 13.59 -23.50
N ILE A 305 -20.57 13.49 -23.11
CA ILE A 305 -19.46 13.40 -24.06
C ILE A 305 -19.58 12.16 -24.94
N GLN A 306 -19.85 11.00 -24.32
CA GLN A 306 -20.02 9.74 -25.05
C GLN A 306 -21.19 9.82 -26.05
N VAL A 307 -22.31 10.44 -25.66
CA VAL A 307 -23.51 10.57 -26.50
C VAL A 307 -23.32 11.58 -27.64
N PHE A 308 -22.73 12.75 -27.36
CA PHE A 308 -22.73 13.87 -28.31
C PHE A 308 -21.46 14.02 -29.13
N GLU A 309 -20.31 13.50 -28.68
CA GLU A 309 -19.00 13.81 -29.27
C GLU A 309 -18.27 12.55 -29.80
N SER A 310 -18.99 11.45 -30.04
CA SER A 310 -18.44 10.17 -30.52
C SER A 310 -17.45 10.36 -31.69
N LYS A 311 -16.16 10.30 -31.35
CA LYS A 311 -15.02 10.49 -32.26
C LYS A 311 -13.97 9.41 -32.01
N THR A 312 -13.32 9.00 -33.07
CA THR A 312 -12.14 8.15 -33.05
C THR A 312 -10.88 9.02 -33.10
N PHE A 313 -9.83 8.62 -32.42
CA PHE A 313 -8.55 9.33 -32.36
C PHE A 313 -7.43 8.40 -32.81
N ASP A 314 -6.41 8.99 -33.43
CA ASP A 314 -5.26 8.24 -33.95
C ASP A 314 -4.23 7.95 -32.84
N SER A 315 -4.28 8.68 -31.73
CA SER A 315 -3.42 8.47 -30.55
C SER A 315 -4.13 8.72 -29.22
N GLU A 316 -3.57 8.14 -28.15
CA GLU A 316 -4.03 8.36 -26.77
C GLU A 316 -3.84 9.81 -26.31
N ALA A 317 -2.75 10.46 -26.71
CA ALA A 317 -2.48 11.85 -26.35
C ALA A 317 -3.56 12.80 -26.91
N GLU A 318 -3.94 12.62 -28.18
CA GLU A 318 -5.02 13.38 -28.81
C GLU A 318 -6.38 13.10 -28.16
N PHE A 319 -6.65 11.83 -27.82
CA PHE A 319 -7.86 11.45 -27.09
C PHE A 319 -7.94 12.17 -25.73
N VAL A 320 -6.85 12.19 -24.96
CA VAL A 320 -6.80 12.85 -23.64
C VAL A 320 -6.99 14.36 -23.77
N GLU A 321 -6.26 15.01 -24.67
CA GLU A 321 -6.37 16.46 -24.88
C GLU A 321 -7.80 16.85 -25.33
N HIS A 322 -8.37 16.09 -26.27
CA HIS A 322 -9.73 16.31 -26.73
C HIS A 322 -10.74 16.16 -25.59
N ASN A 323 -10.67 15.06 -24.84
CA ASN A 323 -11.60 14.82 -23.73
C ASN A 323 -11.48 15.89 -22.65
N GLN A 324 -10.28 16.35 -22.30
CA GLN A 324 -10.12 17.44 -21.33
C GLN A 324 -10.82 18.72 -21.81
N LYS A 325 -10.62 19.10 -23.09
CA LYS A 325 -11.24 20.28 -23.67
C LYS A 325 -12.76 20.19 -23.71
N ILE A 326 -13.29 19.05 -24.13
CA ILE A 326 -14.73 18.81 -24.23
C ILE A 326 -15.37 18.68 -22.86
N PHE A 327 -14.71 18.02 -21.90
CA PHE A 327 -15.15 17.94 -20.51
C PHE A 327 -15.30 19.33 -19.89
N LEU A 328 -14.32 20.22 -20.13
CA LEU A 328 -14.40 21.61 -19.71
C LEU A 328 -15.55 22.37 -20.39
N LYS A 329 -15.79 22.13 -21.69
CA LYS A 329 -16.93 22.71 -22.43
C LYS A 329 -18.26 22.33 -21.79
N TYR A 330 -18.53 21.05 -21.57
CA TYR A 330 -19.80 20.58 -20.99
C TYR A 330 -19.96 20.95 -19.51
N THR A 331 -18.86 20.98 -18.75
CA THR A 331 -18.87 21.45 -17.35
C THR A 331 -19.31 22.92 -17.24
N ASN A 332 -18.89 23.77 -18.19
CA ASN A 332 -19.23 25.19 -18.18
C ASN A 332 -20.55 25.51 -18.90
N MET A 333 -21.14 24.55 -19.60
CA MET A 333 -22.41 24.71 -20.31
C MET A 333 -23.56 24.66 -19.31
N ASP A 334 -24.57 25.51 -19.51
CA ASP A 334 -25.81 25.42 -18.76
C ASP A 334 -26.51 24.10 -19.11
N GLU A 335 -27.01 23.40 -18.11
CA GLU A 335 -27.64 22.10 -18.29
C GLU A 335 -28.77 22.14 -19.32
N LYS A 336 -29.51 23.26 -19.41
CA LYS A 336 -30.62 23.42 -20.37
C LYS A 336 -30.17 23.31 -21.83
N ASP A 337 -28.93 23.68 -22.13
CA ASP A 337 -28.38 23.74 -23.49
C ASP A 337 -27.88 22.37 -23.95
N CYS A 338 -27.74 21.41 -23.04
CA CYS A 338 -27.31 20.03 -23.30
C CYS A 338 -28.10 19.02 -22.44
N TYR A 339 -29.39 19.26 -22.25
CA TYR A 339 -30.20 18.52 -21.30
C TYR A 339 -30.43 17.07 -21.77
N ILE A 340 -30.11 16.14 -20.89
CA ILE A 340 -30.47 14.73 -20.98
C ILE A 340 -31.09 14.38 -19.63
N ARG A 341 -32.17 13.61 -19.64
CA ARG A 341 -32.82 13.14 -18.42
C ARG A 341 -31.97 12.06 -17.74
N PHE A 342 -31.58 12.29 -16.48
CA PHE A 342 -30.90 11.31 -15.64
C PHE A 342 -31.83 10.84 -14.53
N PRO A 343 -32.40 9.63 -14.63
CA PRO A 343 -33.25 9.09 -13.58
C PRO A 343 -32.40 8.62 -12.39
N LEU A 344 -33.01 8.39 -11.22
CA LEU A 344 -32.29 8.04 -9.98
C LEU A 344 -31.46 6.76 -10.15
N GLU A 345 -31.97 5.80 -10.90
CA GLU A 345 -31.32 4.52 -11.18
C GLU A 345 -29.96 4.69 -11.87
N ALA A 346 -29.76 5.78 -12.63
CA ALA A 346 -28.47 6.08 -13.23
C ALA A 346 -27.41 6.38 -12.16
N PHE A 347 -27.79 7.06 -11.07
CA PHE A 347 -26.93 7.34 -9.93
C PHE A 347 -26.86 6.18 -8.92
N GLN A 348 -27.62 5.11 -9.12
CA GLN A 348 -27.48 3.86 -8.36
C GLN A 348 -26.60 2.84 -9.09
N SER A 349 -26.19 3.15 -10.33
CA SER A 349 -25.37 2.27 -11.15
C SER A 349 -23.96 2.09 -10.59
N GLU A 350 -23.36 0.95 -10.91
CA GLU A 350 -21.95 0.68 -10.59
C GLU A 350 -21.02 1.71 -11.25
N GLU A 351 -21.34 2.15 -12.47
CA GLU A 351 -20.57 3.17 -13.20
C GLU A 351 -20.52 4.51 -12.45
N PHE A 352 -21.65 4.94 -11.88
CA PHE A 352 -21.68 6.12 -11.02
C PHE A 352 -20.90 5.89 -9.73
N MET A 353 -21.10 4.75 -9.05
CA MET A 353 -20.39 4.45 -7.80
C MET A 353 -18.87 4.42 -8.00
N ASN A 354 -18.40 4.00 -9.17
CA ASN A 354 -16.99 4.03 -9.54
C ASN A 354 -16.41 5.46 -9.70
N GLN A 355 -17.24 6.48 -9.92
CA GLN A 355 -16.76 7.87 -9.98
C GLN A 355 -16.10 8.32 -8.68
N PHE A 356 -16.59 7.84 -7.53
CA PHE A 356 -15.98 8.16 -6.23
C PHE A 356 -14.51 7.72 -6.15
N ASN A 357 -14.17 6.59 -6.78
CA ASN A 357 -12.79 6.13 -6.87
C ASN A 357 -11.98 6.98 -7.87
N LEU A 358 -12.56 7.28 -9.03
CA LEU A 358 -11.93 8.08 -10.08
C LEU A 358 -11.68 9.55 -9.68
N ALA A 359 -12.45 10.08 -8.73
CA ALA A 359 -12.26 11.43 -8.20
C ALA A 359 -11.05 11.55 -7.26
N LEU A 360 -10.55 10.44 -6.69
CA LEU A 360 -9.45 10.47 -5.72
C LEU A 360 -8.12 10.93 -6.36
N PRO A 361 -7.67 10.42 -7.53
CA PRO A 361 -6.49 10.94 -8.22
C PRO A 361 -6.57 12.44 -8.54
N SER A 362 -7.72 12.93 -9.00
CA SER A 362 -7.89 14.37 -9.26
C SER A 362 -7.79 15.19 -7.98
N THR A 363 -8.28 14.66 -6.86
CA THR A 363 -8.15 15.31 -5.55
C THR A 363 -6.69 15.37 -5.09
N LEU A 364 -5.92 14.29 -5.26
CA LEU A 364 -4.47 14.29 -4.99
C LEU A 364 -3.75 15.40 -5.76
N MET A 365 -4.05 15.57 -7.05
CA MET A 365 -3.40 16.57 -7.91
C MET A 365 -3.59 18.01 -7.39
N THR A 366 -4.73 18.31 -6.75
CA THR A 366 -4.99 19.65 -6.17
C THR A 366 -4.03 20.00 -5.03
N TYR A 367 -3.45 19.00 -4.36
CA TYR A 367 -2.43 19.17 -3.33
C TYR A 367 -1.00 18.94 -3.85
N GLY A 368 -0.83 18.84 -5.17
CA GLY A 368 0.46 18.55 -5.79
C GLY A 368 0.93 17.11 -5.58
N LEU A 369 0.02 16.18 -5.32
CA LEU A 369 0.27 14.74 -5.17
C LEU A 369 -0.18 13.96 -6.42
N GLU A 370 0.32 12.74 -6.58
CA GLU A 370 -0.03 11.83 -7.68
C GLU A 370 -0.02 10.36 -7.22
N THR A 371 -0.87 9.52 -7.83
CA THR A 371 -0.71 8.07 -7.74
C THR A 371 0.09 7.58 -8.95
N LYS A 372 1.09 6.74 -8.71
CA LYS A 372 1.98 6.20 -9.75
C LYS A 372 1.82 4.69 -9.96
N LEU A 373 0.95 4.05 -9.16
CA LEU A 373 0.62 2.64 -9.30
C LEU A 373 -0.10 2.41 -10.63
N ILE A 374 0.15 1.28 -11.28
CA ILE A 374 -0.54 0.86 -12.51
C ILE A 374 -2.05 0.74 -12.24
N THR A 375 -2.40 0.18 -11.08
CA THR A 375 -3.77 0.07 -10.58
C THR A 375 -3.85 0.73 -9.21
N PRO A 376 -4.53 1.89 -9.07
CA PRO A 376 -4.60 2.58 -7.79
C PRO A 376 -5.29 1.75 -6.71
N ASN A 377 -4.71 1.75 -5.50
CA ASN A 377 -5.39 1.29 -4.29
C ASN A 377 -6.30 2.41 -3.76
N PHE A 378 -7.53 2.48 -4.27
CA PHE A 378 -8.47 3.56 -3.94
C PHE A 378 -8.79 3.62 -2.45
N THR A 379 -8.86 2.47 -1.77
CA THR A 379 -9.11 2.41 -0.32
C THR A 379 -7.99 3.11 0.45
N ALA A 380 -6.73 2.76 0.15
CA ALA A 380 -5.56 3.38 0.79
C ALA A 380 -5.46 4.88 0.48
N ILE A 381 -5.75 5.28 -0.76
CA ILE A 381 -5.76 6.70 -1.16
C ILE A 381 -6.85 7.47 -0.41
N LYS A 382 -8.06 6.90 -0.29
CA LYS A 382 -9.17 7.51 0.44
C LYS A 382 -8.83 7.65 1.92
N GLU A 383 -8.29 6.61 2.56
CA GLU A 383 -7.84 6.66 3.96
C GLU A 383 -6.78 7.77 4.15
N PHE A 384 -5.79 7.83 3.26
CA PHE A 384 -4.75 8.87 3.27
C PHE A 384 -5.33 10.28 3.20
N LEU A 385 -6.22 10.55 2.25
CA LEU A 385 -6.88 11.85 2.07
C LEU A 385 -7.81 12.20 3.24
N ASN A 386 -8.53 11.22 3.78
CA ASN A 386 -9.43 11.41 4.90
C ASN A 386 -8.69 11.81 6.17
N ILE A 387 -7.57 11.15 6.47
CA ILE A 387 -6.80 11.37 7.69
C ILE A 387 -5.89 12.59 7.55
N ARG A 388 -5.11 12.68 6.47
CA ARG A 388 -4.04 13.68 6.35
C ARG A 388 -4.46 15.01 5.73
N PHE A 389 -5.63 15.02 5.06
CA PHE A 389 -6.18 16.19 4.36
C PHE A 389 -7.62 16.52 4.80
N ASN A 390 -8.13 15.88 5.85
CA ASN A 390 -9.46 16.12 6.42
C ASN A 390 -10.63 16.07 5.42
N ILE A 391 -10.50 15.36 4.30
CA ILE A 391 -11.52 15.36 3.24
C ILE A 391 -12.88 14.80 3.70
N GLN A 392 -12.89 13.94 4.72
CA GLN A 392 -14.11 13.44 5.34
C GLN A 392 -14.73 14.39 6.37
N PHE A 393 -14.01 15.43 6.80
CA PHE A 393 -14.45 16.37 7.84
C PHE A 393 -14.76 17.74 7.28
N ASP A 394 -13.91 18.24 6.37
CA ASP A 394 -14.07 19.55 5.76
C ASP A 394 -15.36 19.61 4.93
N ASP A 395 -16.12 20.67 5.18
CA ASP A 395 -17.44 20.85 4.61
C ASP A 395 -17.78 22.34 4.48
N TYR A 396 -18.64 22.66 3.52
CA TYR A 396 -19.08 24.02 3.25
C TYR A 396 -20.57 24.04 2.93
N ASN A 397 -21.38 24.48 3.89
CA ASN A 397 -22.84 24.38 3.78
C ASN A 397 -23.52 25.53 3.03
N ILE A 398 -22.78 26.58 2.67
CA ILE A 398 -23.35 27.70 1.90
C ILE A 398 -23.37 27.29 0.42
N ASN A 399 -24.50 27.49 -0.26
CA ASN A 399 -24.74 27.06 -1.64
C ASN A 399 -24.66 25.54 -1.89
N ASN A 400 -24.68 24.72 -0.85
CA ASN A 400 -24.81 23.27 -1.00
C ASN A 400 -26.23 22.95 -1.50
N PRO A 401 -26.39 22.42 -2.74
CA PRO A 401 -27.71 22.18 -3.31
C PRO A 401 -28.44 20.99 -2.69
N LEU A 402 -27.76 20.15 -1.90
CA LEU A 402 -28.35 18.97 -1.24
C LEU A 402 -28.69 19.21 0.23
N ARG A 403 -28.40 20.41 0.76
CA ARG A 403 -28.46 20.72 2.19
C ARG A 403 -29.82 20.44 2.83
N ASP A 404 -30.90 20.81 2.14
CA ASP A 404 -32.25 20.77 2.69
C ASP A 404 -33.00 19.46 2.37
N ILE A 405 -32.31 18.50 1.75
CA ILE A 405 -32.85 17.19 1.37
C ILE A 405 -32.54 16.20 2.51
N ASN A 406 -33.59 15.76 3.21
CA ASN A 406 -33.54 14.85 4.36
C ASN A 406 -34.33 13.58 4.14
#